data_AF-A0A0D2IDK0-F1
#
_entry.id   AF-A0A0D2IDK0-F1
#
_cell.length_a   1.000
_cell.length_b   1.000
_cell.length_c   1.000
_cell.angle_alpha   90.00
_cell.angle_beta   90.00
_cell.angle_gamma   90.00
#
_symmetry.space_group_name_H-M   'P 1'
#
loop_
_entity.id
_entity.type
_entity.pdbx_description
1 polymer ?
#
loop_
_entity_poly.entity_id
_entity_poly.type
_entity_poly.pdbx_seq_one_letter_code
_entity_poly.pdbx_strand_id
1 'polypeptide(L)'
;MASPPRSQYMTTIDRYYIDTRPLVPSPSNPKSRHSLPLLSTLQFSDQEAVTRFIRPADRFMSLASALLKYYFIHRRAKIPWSEVHISRTPHPHRRPFWEPPEDWEGQDESYPGGKQKIKGLEFNVSHQAGLVAIIGCSTPTPQLPNSHADSLAPNLPESLDHMDLTGHHTLSLPSELIRLGVDIACTNEDKRTPKDLTTQAKFDEWVDIFAEMFSDRERRNMRVAPIHVPVVEREEGDGPGSDGDDSPTDHVNSVQRDREAKIIQLKLRRFYAYWGLKEAYIKMVGEGLLASWLRELEFLDVVAPPVPAQHANHTHTHNHKNNSSSGFSVVSPETEIEKWSPPSKAEKRMTTLLRGRKVEDVDIELVAYDADFMVATAMRGVREAEPDSSSTVGESTSRRRWLKLDIEKDVRPCAEGRCRCLG
;
A
#
# COMPACT_ATOMS: atom_id res chain seq x y z
N MET A 1 -27.51 -6.45 -25.57
CA MET A 1 -27.16 -5.01 -25.53
C MET A 1 -26.16 -4.83 -24.41
N ALA A 2 -24.95 -4.34 -24.70
CA ALA A 2 -23.98 -4.02 -23.66
C ALA A 2 -24.53 -2.84 -22.85
N SER A 3 -24.60 -2.98 -21.52
CA SER A 3 -24.95 -1.88 -20.63
C SER A 3 -24.01 -0.70 -20.89
N PRO A 4 -24.49 0.56 -20.91
CA PRO A 4 -23.61 1.71 -21.08
C PRO A 4 -22.54 1.70 -19.99
N PRO A 5 -21.29 2.13 -20.29
CA PRO A 5 -20.24 2.21 -19.29
C PRO A 5 -20.71 3.10 -18.14
N ARG A 6 -20.65 2.57 -16.92
CA ARG A 6 -21.02 3.31 -15.71
C ARG A 6 -20.11 4.54 -15.59
N SER A 7 -20.69 5.71 -15.37
CA SER A 7 -19.92 6.93 -15.15
C SER A 7 -19.19 6.83 -13.81
N GLN A 8 -17.87 6.66 -13.84
CA GLN A 8 -17.03 6.72 -12.63
C GLN A 8 -16.95 8.18 -12.14
N TYR A 9 -16.99 8.38 -10.82
CA TYR A 9 -16.76 9.69 -10.24
C TYR A 9 -15.32 10.13 -10.44
N MET A 10 -15.08 11.32 -10.97
CA MET A 10 -13.73 11.84 -11.18
C MET A 10 -13.26 12.64 -9.97
N THR A 11 -12.06 12.38 -9.46
CA THR A 11 -11.47 13.19 -8.38
C THR A 11 -9.96 13.01 -8.39
N THR A 12 -9.23 13.90 -7.72
CA THR A 12 -7.84 13.63 -7.36
C THR A 12 -7.78 12.60 -6.24
N ILE A 13 -6.74 11.76 -6.27
CA ILE A 13 -6.46 10.76 -5.24
C ILE A 13 -5.22 11.22 -4.47
N ASP A 14 -5.41 11.56 -3.19
CA ASP A 14 -4.34 11.91 -2.28
C ASP A 14 -3.60 10.64 -1.86
N ARG A 15 -2.26 10.67 -1.92
CA ARG A 15 -1.37 9.57 -1.53
C ARG A 15 -0.31 10.10 -0.59
N TYR A 16 -0.49 9.89 0.71
CA TYR A 16 0.44 10.35 1.74
C TYR A 16 1.09 9.17 2.44
N TYR A 17 2.33 9.33 2.87
CA TYR A 17 2.98 8.34 3.72
C TYR A 17 3.89 8.98 4.77
N ILE A 18 4.11 8.25 5.87
CA ILE A 18 5.07 8.59 6.92
C ILE A 18 6.00 7.39 7.11
N ASP A 19 7.30 7.67 7.15
CA ASP A 19 8.32 6.71 7.54
C ASP A 19 8.64 6.89 9.03
N THR A 20 8.19 5.94 9.84
CA THR A 20 8.38 5.98 11.29
C THR A 20 9.70 5.37 11.74
N ARG A 21 10.44 4.67 10.86
CA ARG A 21 11.69 3.97 11.23
C ARG A 21 12.72 4.90 11.89
N PRO A 22 12.93 6.15 11.43
CA PRO A 22 13.84 7.08 12.10
C PRO A 22 13.35 7.58 13.47
N LEU A 23 12.05 7.43 13.77
CA LEU A 23 11.44 7.89 15.01
C LEU A 23 11.49 6.83 16.11
N VAL A 24 11.63 5.55 15.73
CA VAL A 24 11.67 4.44 16.68
C VAL A 24 13.03 4.44 17.39
N PRO A 25 13.08 4.53 18.73
CA PRO A 25 14.33 4.54 19.47
C PRO A 25 15.14 3.27 19.28
N SER A 26 16.47 3.42 19.23
CA SER A 26 17.38 2.29 19.18
C SER A 26 17.26 1.40 20.43
N PRO A 27 17.29 0.06 20.30
CA PRO A 27 17.27 -0.87 21.43
C PRO A 27 18.40 -0.64 22.44
N SER A 28 19.49 0.02 22.04
CA SER A 28 20.64 0.33 22.90
C SER A 28 20.35 1.39 23.97
N ASN A 29 19.23 2.12 23.90
CA ASN A 29 18.84 3.12 24.91
C ASN A 29 17.37 2.98 25.37
N PRO A 30 17.05 1.93 26.14
CA PRO A 30 15.69 1.63 26.60
C PRO A 30 15.13 2.62 27.65
N LYS A 31 15.96 3.52 28.19
CA LYS A 31 15.55 4.54 29.18
C LYS A 31 15.12 5.87 28.55
N SER A 32 15.23 6.02 27.23
CA SER A 32 14.75 7.22 26.54
C SER A 32 13.23 7.33 26.69
N ARG A 33 12.73 8.40 27.33
CA ARG A 33 11.28 8.66 27.43
C ARG A 33 10.74 8.85 26.00
N HIS A 34 9.84 7.96 25.60
CA HIS A 34 9.21 7.98 24.29
C HIS A 34 8.17 9.11 24.22
N SER A 35 8.57 10.26 23.66
CA SER A 35 7.59 11.28 23.30
C SER A 35 6.92 10.85 22.00
N LEU A 36 5.60 10.66 22.04
CA LEU A 36 4.77 10.45 20.86
C LEU A 36 4.33 11.84 20.36
N PRO A 37 4.96 12.39 19.30
CA PRO A 37 4.70 13.75 18.87
C PRO A 37 3.23 13.91 18.48
N LEU A 38 2.64 15.03 18.86
CA LEU A 38 1.24 15.39 18.56
C LEU A 38 0.17 14.43 19.11
N LEU A 39 0.51 13.43 19.94
CA LEU A 39 -0.46 12.51 20.52
C LEU A 39 -1.62 13.26 21.20
N SER A 40 -1.31 14.29 21.98
CA SER A 40 -2.29 15.10 22.70
C SER A 40 -3.24 15.91 21.80
N THR A 41 -2.96 15.99 20.50
CA THR A 41 -3.82 16.68 19.52
C THR A 41 -4.90 15.78 18.93
N LEU A 42 -4.83 14.47 19.19
CA LEU A 42 -5.83 13.49 18.73
C LEU A 42 -7.02 13.43 19.70
N GLN A 43 -8.15 12.89 19.24
CA GLN A 43 -9.26 12.56 20.15
C GLN A 43 -8.81 11.50 21.17
N PHE A 44 -9.41 11.53 22.35
CA PHE A 44 -9.02 10.65 23.47
C PHE A 44 -9.04 9.16 23.10
N SER A 45 -10.06 8.72 22.35
CA SER A 45 -10.19 7.34 21.87
C SER A 45 -9.03 6.91 20.96
N ASP A 46 -8.54 7.81 20.11
CA ASP A 46 -7.37 7.56 19.26
C ASP A 46 -6.06 7.59 20.07
N GLN A 47 -5.95 8.46 21.08
CA GLN A 47 -4.81 8.45 22.01
C GLN A 47 -4.69 7.12 22.76
N GLU A 48 -5.82 6.59 23.25
CA GLU A 48 -5.86 5.26 23.85
C GLU A 48 -5.46 4.17 22.86
N ALA A 49 -5.99 4.20 21.63
CA ALA A 49 -5.67 3.21 20.61
C ALA A 49 -4.16 3.18 20.28
N VAL A 50 -3.51 4.35 20.22
CA VAL A 50 -2.06 4.47 20.01
C VAL A 50 -1.26 3.92 21.19
N THR A 51 -1.67 4.22 22.42
CA THR A 51 -0.89 3.91 23.63
C THR A 51 -1.02 2.46 24.10
N ARG A 52 -2.05 1.73 23.66
CA ARG A 52 -2.28 0.29 23.97
C ARG A 52 -1.20 -0.64 23.43
N PHE A 53 -0.46 -0.26 22.39
CA PHE A 53 0.60 -1.10 21.84
C PHE A 53 1.78 -1.21 22.82
N ILE A 54 2.34 -2.42 22.96
CA ILE A 54 3.48 -2.66 23.86
C ILE A 54 4.78 -2.22 23.21
N ARG A 55 4.98 -2.54 21.92
CA ARG A 55 6.23 -2.26 21.22
C ARG A 55 6.26 -0.80 20.74
N PRO A 56 7.39 -0.08 20.93
CA PRO A 56 7.53 1.31 20.46
C PRO A 56 7.26 1.47 18.96
N ALA A 57 7.75 0.55 18.12
CA ALA A 57 7.50 0.59 16.67
C ALA A 57 6.00 0.57 16.33
N ASP A 58 5.22 -0.26 17.03
CA ASP A 58 3.78 -0.36 16.81
C ASP A 58 3.05 0.90 17.31
N ARG A 59 3.51 1.54 18.40
CA ARG A 59 2.99 2.85 18.84
C ARG A 59 3.21 3.93 17.79
N PHE A 60 4.42 4.02 17.23
CA PHE A 60 4.74 5.03 16.21
C PHE A 60 3.97 4.79 14.90
N MET A 61 3.82 3.53 14.47
CA MET A 61 2.98 3.21 13.30
C MET A 61 1.51 3.55 13.55
N SER A 62 0.98 3.23 14.74
CA SER A 62 -0.39 3.59 15.12
C SER A 62 -0.61 5.10 15.18
N LEU A 63 0.35 5.84 15.75
CA LEU A 63 0.34 7.30 15.79
C LEU A 63 0.36 7.89 14.37
N ALA A 64 1.27 7.44 13.52
CA ALA A 64 1.37 7.92 12.14
C ALA A 64 0.08 7.61 11.35
N SER A 65 -0.54 6.45 11.56
CA SER A 65 -1.84 6.10 10.98
C SER A 65 -2.94 7.07 11.42
N ALA A 66 -3.00 7.41 12.72
CA ALA A 66 -3.93 8.42 13.22
C ALA A 66 -3.67 9.80 12.60
N LEU A 67 -2.43 10.27 12.65
CA LEU A 67 -2.03 11.58 12.10
C LEU A 67 -2.33 11.71 10.60
N LEU A 68 -2.08 10.67 9.80
CA LEU A 68 -2.40 10.66 8.38
C LEU A 68 -3.89 10.82 8.10
N LYS A 69 -4.75 10.12 8.86
CA LYS A 69 -6.21 10.25 8.73
C LYS A 69 -6.66 11.67 9.12
N TYR A 70 -6.15 12.19 10.24
CA TYR A 70 -6.48 13.56 10.68
C TYR A 70 -6.04 14.60 9.67
N TYR A 71 -4.81 14.50 9.18
CA TYR A 71 -4.26 15.39 8.18
C TYR A 71 -5.09 15.37 6.89
N PHE A 72 -5.42 14.18 6.38
CA PHE A 72 -6.25 14.01 5.20
C PHE A 72 -7.63 14.66 5.37
N ILE A 73 -8.36 14.32 6.45
CA ILE A 73 -9.70 14.86 6.71
C ILE A 73 -9.65 16.38 6.90
N HIS A 74 -8.76 16.89 7.74
CA HIS A 74 -8.60 18.33 7.97
C HIS A 74 -8.34 19.11 6.67
N ARG A 75 -7.41 18.62 5.84
CA ARG A 75 -7.02 19.28 4.58
C ARG A 75 -8.12 19.26 3.54
N ARG A 76 -8.81 18.12 3.41
CA ARG A 76 -9.79 17.87 2.35
C ARG A 76 -11.19 18.36 2.72
N ALA A 77 -11.63 18.10 3.95
CA ALA A 77 -12.94 18.55 4.44
C ALA A 77 -12.96 20.00 4.93
N LYS A 78 -11.78 20.64 5.09
CA LYS A 78 -11.67 22.02 5.57
C LYS A 78 -12.35 22.25 6.93
N ILE A 79 -12.16 21.28 7.83
CA ILE A 79 -12.63 21.38 9.22
C ILE A 79 -11.45 21.54 10.19
N PRO A 80 -11.62 22.22 11.33
CA PRO A 80 -10.60 22.28 12.38
C PRO A 80 -10.09 20.89 12.78
N TRP A 81 -8.78 20.79 13.03
CA TRP A 81 -8.15 19.52 13.43
C TRP A 81 -8.83 18.91 14.67
N SER A 82 -9.21 19.74 15.64
CA SER A 82 -9.92 19.35 16.85
C SER A 82 -11.34 18.82 16.60
N GLU A 83 -11.92 19.07 15.44
CA GLU A 83 -13.26 18.61 15.05
C GLU A 83 -13.22 17.32 14.22
N VAL A 84 -12.02 16.81 13.89
CA VAL A 84 -11.90 15.53 13.21
C VAL A 84 -12.31 14.39 14.15
N HIS A 85 -13.38 13.70 13.78
CA HIS A 85 -13.89 12.51 14.45
C HIS A 85 -13.88 11.33 13.49
N ILE A 86 -13.18 10.25 13.86
CA ILE A 86 -13.05 9.04 13.04
C ILE A 86 -13.83 7.92 13.70
N SER A 87 -14.84 7.42 13.00
CA SER A 87 -15.65 6.28 13.41
C SER A 87 -15.12 4.98 12.80
N ARG A 88 -15.56 3.83 13.31
CA ARG A 88 -15.19 2.52 12.78
C ARG A 88 -16.41 1.66 12.55
N THR A 89 -16.39 0.89 11.47
CA THR A 89 -17.42 -0.13 11.23
C THR A 89 -17.41 -1.18 12.36
N PRO A 90 -18.50 -1.95 12.54
CA PRO A 90 -18.51 -3.07 13.47
C PRO A 90 -17.41 -4.12 13.19
N HIS A 91 -17.22 -5.02 14.16
CA HIS A 91 -16.41 -6.23 13.96
C HIS A 91 -17.01 -7.07 12.81
N PRO A 92 -16.21 -7.78 11.99
CA PRO A 92 -14.77 -8.02 12.13
C PRO A 92 -13.83 -6.94 11.55
N HIS A 93 -14.32 -6.06 10.69
CA HIS A 93 -13.45 -5.24 9.84
C HIS A 93 -12.92 -3.98 10.52
N ARG A 94 -13.72 -3.34 11.39
CA ARG A 94 -13.34 -2.12 12.12
C ARG A 94 -12.71 -1.04 11.21
N ARG A 95 -13.22 -0.94 9.98
CA ARG A 95 -12.75 -0.02 8.94
C ARG A 95 -12.97 1.42 9.42
N PRO A 96 -11.94 2.27 9.43
CA PRO A 96 -12.13 3.67 9.77
C PRO A 96 -12.91 4.39 8.67
N PHE A 97 -13.83 5.25 9.05
CA PHE A 97 -14.54 6.15 8.14
C PHE A 97 -14.74 7.51 8.81
N TRP A 98 -15.02 8.53 8.00
CA TRP A 98 -15.37 9.86 8.48
C TRP A 98 -16.85 10.11 8.19
N GLU A 99 -17.56 10.56 9.22
CA GLU A 99 -18.95 10.98 9.11
C GLU A 99 -18.99 12.51 9.02
N PRO A 100 -19.45 13.08 7.89
CA PRO A 100 -19.62 14.52 7.77
C PRO A 100 -20.71 14.99 8.75
N PRO A 101 -20.57 16.19 9.36
CA PRO A 101 -21.66 16.83 10.07
C PRO A 101 -22.92 16.96 9.19
N GLU A 102 -24.13 16.94 9.78
CA GLU A 102 -25.42 16.83 9.04
C GLU A 102 -25.60 17.85 7.90
N ASP A 103 -25.09 19.08 8.06
CA ASP A 103 -25.19 20.17 7.07
C ASP A 103 -23.84 20.50 6.41
N TRP A 104 -22.85 19.61 6.52
CA TRP A 104 -21.53 19.85 5.94
C TRP A 104 -21.58 19.67 4.41
N GLU A 105 -21.17 20.72 3.70
CA GLU A 105 -20.82 20.65 2.29
C GLU A 105 -19.40 21.18 2.09
N GLY A 106 -18.55 20.37 1.48
CA GLY A 106 -17.21 20.78 1.07
C GLY A 106 -17.19 21.26 -0.38
N GLN A 107 -16.08 21.89 -0.76
CA GLN A 107 -15.75 22.16 -2.15
C GLN A 107 -14.46 21.43 -2.51
N ASP A 108 -14.48 20.62 -3.56
CA ASP A 108 -13.26 20.10 -4.16
C ASP A 108 -12.78 21.09 -5.23
N GLU A 109 -11.75 21.86 -4.87
CA GLU A 109 -11.09 22.79 -5.78
C GLU A 109 -10.15 22.07 -6.77
N SER A 110 -9.91 20.78 -6.58
CA SER A 110 -9.03 19.97 -7.44
C SER A 110 -9.77 19.27 -8.58
N TYR A 111 -11.09 19.44 -8.69
CA TYR A 111 -11.90 18.79 -9.72
C TYR A 111 -11.67 19.39 -11.12
N PRO A 112 -11.54 18.56 -12.18
CA PRO A 112 -11.44 19.05 -13.55
C PRO A 112 -12.71 19.80 -13.97
N GLY A 113 -12.62 21.11 -14.16
CA GLY A 113 -13.77 21.96 -14.52
C GLY A 113 -14.26 22.90 -13.41
N GLY A 114 -13.60 22.95 -12.25
CA GLY A 114 -13.83 23.96 -11.22
C GLY A 114 -14.32 23.38 -9.89
N LYS A 115 -15.04 24.18 -9.10
CA LYS A 115 -15.48 23.83 -7.75
C LYS A 115 -16.64 22.83 -7.80
N GLN A 116 -16.39 21.57 -7.46
CA GLN A 116 -17.45 20.59 -7.26
C GLN A 116 -17.85 20.52 -5.78
N LYS A 117 -19.16 20.48 -5.51
CA LYS A 117 -19.66 20.21 -4.15
C LYS A 117 -19.36 18.76 -3.78
N ILE A 118 -18.81 18.56 -2.59
CA ILE A 118 -18.52 17.23 -2.03
C ILE A 118 -19.31 17.05 -0.75
N LYS A 119 -19.79 15.83 -0.51
CA LYS A 119 -20.61 15.50 0.65
C LYS A 119 -20.01 14.40 1.51
N GLY A 120 -18.84 13.90 1.13
CA GLY A 120 -18.12 12.93 1.95
C GLY A 120 -16.66 12.81 1.54
N LEU A 121 -15.97 11.93 2.24
CA LEU A 121 -14.62 11.49 1.94
C LEU A 121 -14.57 9.97 1.98
N GLU A 122 -13.66 9.40 1.19
CA GLU A 122 -13.30 7.99 1.25
C GLU A 122 -11.78 7.87 1.43
N PHE A 123 -11.33 6.96 2.30
CA PHE A 123 -9.91 6.72 2.50
C PHE A 123 -9.62 5.29 3.00
N ASN A 124 -8.38 4.85 2.80
CA ASN A 124 -7.87 3.60 3.33
C ASN A 124 -6.41 3.74 3.76
N VAL A 125 -6.00 2.99 4.78
CA VAL A 125 -4.66 3.09 5.38
C VAL A 125 -4.03 1.69 5.47
N SER A 126 -2.73 1.60 5.19
CA SER A 126 -1.92 0.43 5.51
C SER A 126 -0.63 0.81 6.23
N HIS A 127 -0.07 -0.14 6.97
CA HIS A 127 1.24 0.01 7.60
C HIS A 127 1.99 -1.32 7.64
N GLN A 128 3.28 -1.31 7.35
CA GLN A 128 4.16 -2.45 7.57
C GLN A 128 5.60 -1.98 7.78
N ALA A 129 6.31 -2.62 8.70
CA ALA A 129 7.75 -2.43 8.95
C ALA A 129 8.20 -0.95 9.08
N GLY A 130 7.36 -0.11 9.69
CA GLY A 130 7.63 1.31 9.93
C GLY A 130 7.26 2.25 8.77
N LEU A 131 6.71 1.75 7.68
CA LEU A 131 6.07 2.57 6.65
C LEU A 131 4.56 2.59 6.88
N VAL A 132 3.96 3.78 6.85
CA VAL A 132 2.50 3.98 6.97
C VAL A 132 2.01 4.81 5.81
N ALA A 133 0.99 4.35 5.10
CA ALA A 133 0.46 4.98 3.90
C ALA A 133 -1.06 5.15 3.97
N ILE A 134 -1.56 6.28 3.47
CA ILE A 134 -2.99 6.54 3.26
C ILE A 134 -3.24 6.88 1.80
N ILE A 135 -4.34 6.35 1.26
CA ILE A 135 -4.96 6.88 0.05
C ILE A 135 -6.32 7.47 0.41
N GLY A 136 -6.70 8.58 -0.22
CA GLY A 136 -7.99 9.21 0.05
C GLY A 136 -8.48 10.10 -1.09
N CYS A 137 -9.79 10.32 -1.13
CA CYS A 137 -10.43 11.20 -2.10
C CYS A 137 -11.73 11.80 -1.56
N SER A 138 -12.23 12.83 -2.24
CA SER A 138 -13.55 13.38 -1.97
C SER A 138 -14.65 12.56 -2.66
N THR A 139 -15.87 12.60 -2.14
CA THR A 139 -16.99 11.84 -2.67
C THR A 139 -18.26 12.69 -2.83
N PRO A 140 -19.14 12.36 -3.80
CA PRO A 140 -20.38 13.11 -4.04
C PRO A 140 -21.44 12.86 -2.96
N THR A 141 -21.30 11.77 -2.20
CA THR A 141 -22.20 11.35 -1.12
C THR A 141 -21.40 10.91 0.11
N PRO A 142 -21.96 11.01 1.33
CA PRO A 142 -21.36 10.41 2.53
C PRO A 142 -21.16 8.90 2.35
N GLN A 143 -19.97 8.38 2.65
CA GLN A 143 -19.63 6.97 2.49
C GLN A 143 -19.90 6.16 3.77
N LEU A 144 -21.11 6.28 4.32
CA LEU A 144 -21.45 5.67 5.61
C LEU A 144 -21.69 4.15 5.50
N PRO A 145 -21.50 3.38 6.58
CA PRO A 145 -21.68 1.92 6.57
C PRO A 145 -23.12 1.48 6.25
N ASN A 146 -24.14 2.25 6.67
CA ASN A 146 -25.55 1.85 6.58
C ASN A 146 -26.22 2.14 5.22
N SER A 147 -25.50 2.72 4.26
CA SER A 147 -26.04 3.13 2.97
C SER A 147 -26.05 1.98 1.94
N HIS A 148 -26.50 0.77 2.32
CA HIS A 148 -26.55 -0.46 1.51
C HIS A 148 -25.31 -1.39 1.52
N ALA A 149 -24.31 -1.19 2.39
CA ALA A 149 -23.04 -1.94 2.34
C ALA A 149 -23.03 -3.29 3.10
N ASP A 150 -23.96 -3.55 4.02
CA ASP A 150 -24.01 -4.83 4.77
C ASP A 150 -24.49 -6.03 3.92
N SER A 151 -24.92 -5.81 2.68
CA SER A 151 -25.24 -6.88 1.72
C SER A 151 -24.11 -7.16 0.73
N LEU A 152 -22.88 -6.70 0.97
CA LEU A 152 -21.72 -7.00 0.12
C LEU A 152 -21.17 -8.43 0.24
N ALA A 153 -21.62 -9.14 1.27
CA ALA A 153 -21.48 -10.58 1.40
C ALA A 153 -22.62 -11.28 0.64
N PRO A 154 -22.36 -12.43 -0.04
CA PRO A 154 -23.43 -13.27 -0.55
C PRO A 154 -24.13 -13.94 0.64
N ASN A 155 -25.11 -13.27 1.24
CA ASN A 155 -26.05 -13.93 2.13
C ASN A 155 -26.87 -14.92 1.29
N LEU A 156 -26.61 -16.21 1.45
CA LEU A 156 -27.52 -17.26 0.98
C LEU A 156 -28.87 -17.06 1.67
N PRO A 157 -29.99 -16.93 0.95
CA PRO A 157 -31.30 -17.05 1.55
C PRO A 157 -31.57 -18.51 1.94
N GLU A 158 -32.14 -18.74 3.12
CA GLU A 158 -32.43 -20.06 3.75
C GLU A 158 -33.42 -20.97 2.97
N SER A 159 -33.79 -20.65 1.73
CA SER A 159 -34.67 -21.45 0.89
C SER A 159 -33.94 -21.97 -0.36
N LEU A 160 -33.44 -23.20 -0.28
CA LEU A 160 -32.58 -23.84 -1.27
C LEU A 160 -33.29 -24.34 -2.55
N ASP A 161 -34.61 -24.24 -2.65
CA ASP A 161 -35.36 -24.99 -3.68
C ASP A 161 -35.80 -24.19 -4.92
N HIS A 162 -35.51 -22.89 -5.00
CA HIS A 162 -36.02 -22.07 -6.12
C HIS A 162 -35.09 -20.99 -6.71
N MET A 163 -33.78 -20.99 -6.41
CA MET A 163 -32.86 -20.03 -7.02
C MET A 163 -32.01 -20.66 -8.13
N ASP A 164 -32.14 -20.10 -9.33
CA ASP A 164 -31.30 -20.37 -10.49
C ASP A 164 -29.83 -20.06 -10.17
N LEU A 165 -29.02 -21.11 -10.03
CA LEU A 165 -27.59 -21.06 -9.70
C LEU A 165 -26.71 -20.45 -10.81
N THR A 166 -27.31 -19.86 -11.84
CA THR A 166 -26.62 -19.17 -12.94
C THR A 166 -26.55 -17.65 -12.77
N GLY A 167 -27.17 -17.09 -11.72
CA GLY A 167 -27.18 -15.66 -11.40
C GLY A 167 -26.00 -15.20 -10.53
N HIS A 168 -24.96 -14.66 -11.17
CA HIS A 168 -23.78 -14.11 -10.49
C HIS A 168 -24.00 -12.67 -10.01
N HIS A 169 -23.67 -12.40 -8.75
CA HIS A 169 -23.52 -11.04 -8.26
C HIS A 169 -22.05 -10.80 -7.87
N THR A 170 -21.22 -10.33 -8.80
CA THR A 170 -20.33 -9.21 -8.44
C THR A 170 -21.30 -8.11 -8.04
N LEU A 171 -21.47 -7.89 -6.74
CA LEU A 171 -22.49 -6.95 -6.30
C LEU A 171 -22.23 -5.61 -6.94
N SER A 172 -23.14 -5.26 -7.83
CA SER A 172 -23.18 -3.97 -8.47
C SER A 172 -23.34 -2.95 -7.36
N LEU A 173 -22.24 -2.33 -6.93
CA LEU A 173 -22.34 -1.19 -6.04
C LEU A 173 -23.30 -0.16 -6.67
N PRO A 174 -24.11 0.54 -5.85
CA PRO A 174 -24.78 1.74 -6.31
C PRO A 174 -23.73 2.64 -6.99
N SER A 175 -24.12 3.31 -8.08
CA SER A 175 -23.20 4.13 -8.89
C SER A 175 -22.46 5.24 -8.11
N GLU A 176 -22.87 5.49 -6.87
CA GLU A 176 -22.38 6.54 -5.99
C GLU A 176 -21.40 6.03 -4.92
N LEU A 177 -21.23 4.71 -4.78
CA LEU A 177 -20.34 4.15 -3.76
C LEU A 177 -18.90 4.10 -4.26
N ILE A 178 -18.04 4.81 -3.53
CA ILE A 178 -16.60 4.87 -3.79
C ILE A 178 -15.91 4.06 -2.71
N ARG A 179 -14.99 3.19 -3.11
CA ARG A 179 -14.21 2.36 -2.19
C ARG A 179 -12.76 2.36 -2.57
N LEU A 180 -11.92 2.61 -1.57
CA LEU A 180 -10.47 2.60 -1.70
C LEU A 180 -9.88 1.48 -0.83
N GLY A 181 -8.80 0.87 -1.31
CA GLY A 181 -7.98 -0.09 -0.58
C GLY A 181 -6.51 0.14 -0.90
N VAL A 182 -5.66 0.14 0.13
CA VAL A 182 -4.20 0.19 -0.01
C VAL A 182 -3.59 -0.89 0.85
N ASP A 183 -2.54 -1.52 0.33
CA ASP A 183 -1.69 -2.38 1.14
C ASP A 183 -0.20 -2.15 0.87
N ILE A 184 0.60 -2.24 1.94
CA ILE A 184 2.06 -2.21 1.88
C ILE A 184 2.51 -3.63 2.14
N ALA A 185 3.35 -4.17 1.25
CA ALA A 185 4.02 -5.46 1.41
C ALA A 185 5.54 -5.26 1.50
N CYS A 186 6.13 -5.61 2.64
CA CYS A 186 7.58 -5.64 2.83
C CYS A 186 8.16 -7.02 2.45
N THR A 187 9.12 -7.04 1.54
CA THR A 187 9.71 -8.25 0.96
C THR A 187 10.85 -8.84 1.77
N ASN A 188 11.37 -8.09 2.76
CA ASN A 188 12.49 -8.49 3.58
C ASN A 188 12.18 -8.27 5.07
N GLU A 189 11.06 -8.83 5.53
CA GLU A 189 10.70 -8.74 6.94
C GLU A 189 11.52 -9.73 7.77
N ASP A 190 12.60 -9.23 8.39
CA ASP A 190 13.56 -9.93 9.27
C ASP A 190 12.97 -10.88 10.33
N LYS A 191 11.66 -10.75 10.62
CA LYS A 191 10.94 -11.51 11.65
C LYS A 191 9.84 -12.43 11.11
N ARG A 192 9.46 -12.32 9.82
CA ARG A 192 8.38 -13.13 9.23
C ARG A 192 8.88 -14.02 8.10
N THR A 193 9.80 -13.55 7.26
CA THR A 193 10.40 -14.40 6.24
C THR A 193 11.56 -15.19 6.87
N PRO A 194 11.57 -16.53 6.80
CA PRO A 194 12.69 -17.32 7.26
C PRO A 194 13.98 -16.91 6.54
N LYS A 195 15.05 -16.62 7.28
CA LYS A 195 16.35 -16.19 6.71
C LYS A 195 17.00 -17.24 5.82
N ASP A 196 16.58 -18.48 5.99
CA ASP A 196 17.06 -19.65 5.28
C ASP A 196 16.20 -20.00 4.05
N LEU A 197 15.25 -19.11 3.66
CA LEU A 197 14.42 -19.21 2.45
C LEU A 197 15.24 -18.90 1.19
N THR A 198 16.24 -19.72 0.92
CA THR A 198 17.20 -19.52 -0.18
C THR A 198 17.15 -20.60 -1.26
N THR A 199 16.38 -21.67 -1.04
CA THR A 199 16.25 -22.80 -1.98
C THR A 199 14.84 -22.95 -2.52
N GLN A 200 14.70 -23.59 -3.68
CA GLN A 200 13.40 -23.84 -4.30
C GLN A 200 12.43 -24.61 -3.39
N ALA A 201 12.91 -25.67 -2.74
CA ALA A 201 12.07 -26.52 -1.88
C ALA A 201 11.45 -25.73 -0.72
N LYS A 202 12.25 -24.91 -0.03
CA LYS A 202 11.75 -24.07 1.07
C LYS A 202 10.79 -23.00 0.57
N PHE A 203 11.03 -22.45 -0.62
CA PHE A 203 10.08 -21.52 -1.24
C PHE A 203 8.76 -22.19 -1.57
N ASP A 204 8.77 -23.44 -2.03
CA ASP A 204 7.55 -24.19 -2.32
C ASP A 204 6.72 -24.44 -1.05
N GLU A 205 7.39 -24.86 0.05
CA GLU A 205 6.80 -25.00 1.38
C GLU A 205 6.21 -23.67 1.87
N TRP A 206 6.96 -22.57 1.72
CA TRP A 206 6.49 -21.24 2.08
C TRP A 206 5.19 -20.86 1.36
N VAL A 207 5.12 -21.09 0.05
CA VAL A 207 3.90 -20.82 -0.73
C VAL A 207 2.73 -21.72 -0.30
N ASP A 208 3.00 -22.94 0.16
CA ASP A 208 1.96 -23.86 0.64
C ASP A 208 1.35 -23.46 1.99
N ILE A 209 2.10 -22.76 2.86
CA ILE A 209 1.56 -22.18 4.10
C ILE A 209 0.35 -21.27 3.80
N PHE A 210 0.33 -20.61 2.64
CA PHE A 210 -0.69 -19.66 2.24
C PHE A 210 -1.69 -20.22 1.21
N ALA A 211 -1.88 -21.55 1.19
CA ALA A 211 -2.80 -22.22 0.24
C ALA A 211 -4.27 -21.81 0.38
N GLU A 212 -4.69 -21.31 1.56
CA GLU A 212 -6.05 -20.78 1.77
C GLU A 212 -6.22 -19.37 1.19
N MET A 213 -5.12 -18.63 1.01
CA MET A 213 -5.15 -17.26 0.48
C MET A 213 -5.08 -17.23 -1.05
N PHE A 214 -4.33 -18.13 -1.67
CA PHE A 214 -4.03 -18.09 -3.10
C PHE A 214 -4.65 -19.25 -3.86
N SER A 215 -5.10 -18.99 -5.09
CA SER A 215 -5.58 -20.05 -5.97
C SER A 215 -4.42 -20.97 -6.38
N ASP A 216 -4.74 -22.19 -6.82
CA ASP A 216 -3.71 -23.14 -7.29
C ASP A 216 -2.97 -22.61 -8.52
N ARG A 217 -3.63 -21.75 -9.31
CA ARG A 217 -3.05 -21.08 -10.47
C ARG A 217 -2.04 -20.01 -10.04
N GLU A 218 -2.40 -19.17 -9.07
CA GLU A 218 -1.51 -18.14 -8.50
C GLU A 218 -0.28 -18.78 -7.86
N ARG A 219 -0.48 -19.81 -7.02
CA ARG A 219 0.62 -20.53 -6.38
C ARG A 219 1.56 -21.18 -7.39
N ARG A 220 1.02 -21.80 -8.45
CA ARG A 220 1.84 -22.32 -9.55
C ARG A 220 2.64 -21.21 -10.21
N ASN A 221 2.01 -20.07 -10.51
CA ASN A 221 2.70 -18.92 -11.12
C ASN A 221 3.84 -18.39 -10.24
N MET A 222 3.64 -18.26 -8.93
CA MET A 222 4.68 -17.86 -7.98
C MET A 222 5.91 -18.78 -8.06
N ARG A 223 5.68 -20.09 -8.20
CA ARG A 223 6.74 -21.11 -8.22
C ARG A 223 7.49 -21.21 -9.54
N VAL A 224 6.77 -21.25 -10.66
CA VAL A 224 7.36 -21.68 -11.94
C VAL A 224 7.40 -20.60 -13.02
N ALA A 225 6.67 -19.50 -12.89
CA ALA A 225 6.64 -18.51 -13.96
C ALA A 225 8.03 -17.83 -14.13
N PRO A 226 8.46 -17.53 -15.37
CA PRO A 226 9.76 -16.92 -15.63
C PRO A 226 9.96 -15.64 -14.84
N ILE A 227 11.14 -15.45 -14.27
CA ILE A 227 11.52 -14.21 -13.59
C ILE A 227 12.35 -13.39 -14.56
N HIS A 228 12.02 -12.12 -14.73
CA HIS A 228 12.88 -11.19 -15.44
C HIS A 228 14.08 -10.88 -14.55
N VAL A 229 15.22 -11.49 -14.86
CA VAL A 229 16.50 -11.15 -14.24
C VAL A 229 17.05 -9.93 -15.00
N PRO A 230 17.32 -8.80 -14.33
CA PRO A 230 18.02 -7.69 -14.97
C PRO A 230 19.34 -8.21 -15.53
N VAL A 231 19.54 -8.11 -16.84
CA VAL A 231 20.82 -8.44 -17.45
C VAL A 231 21.78 -7.35 -17.02
N VAL A 232 22.73 -7.68 -16.13
CA VAL A 232 23.87 -6.82 -15.87
C VAL A 232 24.70 -6.84 -17.15
N GLU A 233 24.80 -5.71 -17.84
CA GLU A 233 25.81 -5.53 -18.88
C GLU A 233 27.16 -5.78 -18.23
N ARG A 234 27.83 -6.83 -18.69
CA ARG A 234 29.08 -7.31 -18.13
C ARG A 234 30.13 -6.21 -18.37
N GLU A 235 30.57 -5.52 -17.33
CA GLU A 235 31.81 -4.73 -17.43
C GLU A 235 32.94 -5.71 -17.75
N GLU A 236 33.44 -5.63 -18.99
CA GLU A 236 34.66 -6.31 -19.41
C GLU A 236 35.83 -5.66 -18.67
N GLY A 237 36.26 -6.27 -17.56
CA GLY A 237 37.50 -5.85 -16.92
C GLY A 237 37.64 -6.24 -15.46
N ASP A 238 37.81 -7.53 -15.17
CA ASP A 238 38.64 -7.92 -14.02
C ASP A 238 39.44 -9.16 -14.40
N GLY A 239 40.75 -8.96 -14.53
CA GLY A 239 41.72 -10.01 -14.82
C GLY A 239 41.93 -10.93 -13.60
N PRO A 240 42.48 -12.14 -13.79
CA PRO A 240 42.63 -13.11 -12.72
C PRO A 240 43.75 -12.64 -11.77
N GLY A 241 43.36 -12.18 -10.59
CA GLY A 241 44.27 -11.73 -9.54
C GLY A 241 44.09 -12.51 -8.24
N SER A 242 45.14 -13.23 -7.87
CA SER A 242 45.49 -13.75 -6.55
C SER A 242 45.02 -15.17 -6.18
N ASP A 243 46.00 -16.08 -6.19
CA ASP A 243 45.98 -17.43 -5.64
C ASP A 243 45.51 -17.45 -4.18
N GLY A 244 44.33 -18.02 -3.98
CA GLY A 244 43.87 -18.57 -2.71
C GLY A 244 43.50 -20.03 -2.94
N ASP A 245 44.07 -20.91 -2.14
CA ASP A 245 43.86 -22.36 -2.11
C ASP A 245 42.40 -22.72 -1.73
N ASP A 246 41.48 -22.47 -2.65
CA ASP A 246 40.08 -22.88 -2.56
C ASP A 246 39.81 -23.90 -3.66
N SER A 247 39.33 -25.09 -3.29
CA SER A 247 39.14 -26.19 -4.25
C SER A 247 38.18 -25.74 -5.37
N PRO A 248 38.46 -26.03 -6.67
CA PRO A 248 37.65 -25.56 -7.80
C PRO A 248 36.16 -25.91 -7.69
N THR A 249 35.82 -26.96 -6.94
CA THR A 249 34.47 -27.43 -6.67
C THR A 249 33.69 -26.54 -5.70
N ASP A 250 34.35 -25.94 -4.70
CA ASP A 250 33.67 -25.15 -3.65
C ASP A 250 33.27 -23.78 -4.16
N HIS A 251 34.10 -23.17 -5.02
CA HIS A 251 33.78 -21.90 -5.67
C HIS A 251 32.58 -22.02 -6.62
N VAL A 252 32.49 -23.10 -7.42
CA VAL A 252 31.36 -23.34 -8.33
C VAL A 252 30.06 -23.58 -7.55
N ASN A 253 30.11 -24.36 -6.47
CA ASN A 253 28.96 -24.60 -5.59
C ASN A 253 28.51 -23.34 -4.84
N SER A 254 29.43 -22.44 -4.48
CA SER A 254 29.11 -21.15 -3.87
C SER A 254 28.36 -20.23 -4.84
N VAL A 255 28.89 -20.03 -6.05
CA VAL A 255 28.26 -19.19 -7.09
C VAL A 255 26.86 -19.70 -7.47
N GLN A 256 26.68 -21.01 -7.53
CA GLN A 256 25.38 -21.61 -7.84
C GLN A 256 24.36 -21.38 -6.72
N ARG A 257 24.76 -21.49 -5.44
CA ARG A 257 23.89 -21.19 -4.29
C ARG A 257 23.50 -19.72 -4.24
N ASP A 258 24.44 -18.81 -4.50
CA ASP A 258 24.16 -17.38 -4.56
C ASP A 258 23.18 -17.03 -5.68
N ARG A 259 23.33 -17.68 -6.84
CA ARG A 259 22.40 -17.53 -7.97
C ARG A 259 21.00 -18.05 -7.62
N GLU A 260 20.90 -19.20 -6.96
CA GLU A 260 19.61 -19.74 -6.50
C GLU A 260 18.95 -18.79 -5.50
N ALA A 261 19.69 -18.33 -4.48
CA ALA A 261 19.17 -17.40 -3.48
C ALA A 261 18.63 -16.10 -4.11
N LYS A 262 19.33 -15.52 -5.11
CA LYS A 262 18.85 -14.36 -5.88
C LYS A 262 17.56 -14.65 -6.64
N ILE A 263 17.45 -15.83 -7.26
CA ILE A 263 16.22 -16.25 -7.94
C ILE A 263 15.07 -16.37 -6.93
N ILE A 264 15.31 -16.99 -5.77
CA ILE A 264 14.29 -17.13 -4.72
C ILE A 264 13.86 -15.77 -4.17
N GLN A 265 14.78 -14.82 -3.99
CA GLN A 265 14.43 -13.46 -3.57
C GLN A 265 13.49 -12.77 -4.58
N LEU A 266 13.71 -12.96 -5.89
CA LEU A 266 12.83 -12.43 -6.92
C LEU A 266 11.46 -13.15 -6.93
N LYS A 267 11.41 -14.46 -6.67
CA LYS A 267 10.14 -15.20 -6.49
C LYS A 267 9.38 -14.71 -5.27
N LEU A 268 10.09 -14.43 -4.17
CA LEU A 268 9.52 -13.89 -2.95
C LEU A 268 8.95 -12.48 -3.18
N ARG A 269 9.65 -11.65 -3.97
CA ARG A 269 9.12 -10.36 -4.41
C ARG A 269 7.81 -10.52 -5.20
N ARG A 270 7.72 -11.51 -6.09
CA ARG A 270 6.44 -11.84 -6.76
C ARG A 270 5.38 -12.31 -5.77
N PHE A 271 5.71 -13.19 -4.83
CA PHE A 271 4.78 -13.65 -3.79
C PHE A 271 4.17 -12.45 -3.04
N TYR A 272 4.99 -11.50 -2.59
CA TYR A 272 4.52 -10.31 -1.90
C TYR A 272 3.75 -9.33 -2.80
N ALA A 273 4.00 -9.33 -4.12
CA ALA A 273 3.15 -8.60 -5.06
C ALA A 273 1.72 -9.15 -5.06
N TYR A 274 1.56 -10.48 -5.17
CA TYR A 274 0.24 -11.13 -5.03
C TYR A 274 -0.41 -10.85 -3.67
N TRP A 275 0.36 -10.94 -2.59
CA TRP A 275 -0.11 -10.63 -1.24
C TRP A 275 -0.71 -9.22 -1.16
N GLY A 276 0.07 -8.20 -1.56
CA GLY A 276 -0.37 -6.81 -1.49
C GLY A 276 -1.60 -6.56 -2.36
N LEU A 277 -1.68 -7.17 -3.55
CA LEU A 277 -2.85 -7.07 -4.44
C LEU A 277 -4.12 -7.63 -3.79
N LYS A 278 -4.03 -8.82 -3.16
CA LYS A 278 -5.17 -9.42 -2.43
C LYS A 278 -5.60 -8.55 -1.26
N GLU A 279 -4.67 -8.14 -0.41
CA GLU A 279 -4.95 -7.30 0.75
C GLU A 279 -5.58 -5.95 0.36
N ALA A 280 -5.05 -5.29 -0.68
CA ALA A 280 -5.62 -4.04 -1.16
C ALA A 280 -7.07 -4.23 -1.64
N TYR A 281 -7.36 -5.29 -2.39
CA TYR A 281 -8.72 -5.59 -2.84
C TYR A 281 -9.66 -5.91 -1.66
N ILE A 282 -9.20 -6.72 -0.72
CA ILE A 282 -9.96 -7.10 0.49
C ILE A 282 -10.27 -5.88 1.35
N LYS A 283 -9.30 -4.98 1.53
CA LYS A 283 -9.45 -3.71 2.26
C LYS A 283 -10.43 -2.78 1.55
N MET A 284 -10.41 -2.76 0.22
CA MET A 284 -11.35 -1.98 -0.58
C MET A 284 -12.78 -2.44 -0.34
N VAL A 285 -13.07 -3.74 -0.45
CA VAL A 285 -14.43 -4.27 -0.23
C VAL A 285 -14.82 -4.25 1.24
N GLY A 286 -13.84 -4.38 2.15
CA GLY A 286 -14.03 -4.36 3.58
C GLY A 286 -14.44 -5.69 4.18
N GLU A 287 -14.07 -6.84 3.59
CA GLU A 287 -14.43 -8.19 4.09
C GLU A 287 -13.32 -8.89 4.91
N GLY A 288 -12.15 -8.26 5.08
CA GLY A 288 -11.03 -8.85 5.83
C GLY A 288 -10.56 -10.22 5.29
N LEU A 289 -9.61 -10.85 5.99
CA LEU A 289 -9.00 -12.11 5.54
C LEU A 289 -9.88 -13.36 5.71
N LEU A 290 -11.05 -13.23 6.33
CA LEU A 290 -11.98 -14.34 6.56
C LEU A 290 -12.97 -14.55 5.39
N ALA A 291 -12.79 -13.81 4.30
CA ALA A 291 -13.58 -13.95 3.08
C ALA A 291 -13.44 -15.38 2.50
N SER A 292 -14.53 -16.14 2.49
CA SER A 292 -14.55 -17.52 1.97
C SER A 292 -14.19 -17.60 0.48
N TRP A 293 -14.37 -16.51 -0.26
CA TRP A 293 -14.07 -16.38 -1.68
C TRP A 293 -12.63 -15.95 -1.98
N LEU A 294 -11.74 -15.88 -0.99
CA LEU A 294 -10.37 -15.37 -1.16
C LEU A 294 -9.58 -16.11 -2.25
N ARG A 295 -9.75 -17.44 -2.37
CA ARG A 295 -9.15 -18.25 -3.45
C ARG A 295 -9.77 -18.01 -4.82
N GLU A 296 -11.00 -17.51 -4.86
CA GLU A 296 -11.75 -17.22 -6.08
C GLU A 296 -11.43 -15.82 -6.65
N LEU A 297 -10.84 -14.93 -5.84
CA LEU A 297 -10.19 -13.71 -6.30
C LEU A 297 -8.81 -14.08 -6.84
N GLU A 298 -8.59 -13.97 -8.14
CA GLU A 298 -7.32 -14.28 -8.77
C GLU A 298 -6.72 -13.05 -9.44
N PHE A 299 -5.42 -12.87 -9.30
CA PHE A 299 -4.65 -11.95 -10.14
C PHE A 299 -3.85 -12.74 -11.17
N LEU A 300 -3.90 -12.34 -12.43
CA LEU A 300 -3.14 -12.97 -13.50
C LEU A 300 -2.08 -12.01 -14.01
N ASP A 301 -1.02 -12.57 -14.60
CA ASP A 301 0.05 -11.80 -15.25
C ASP A 301 0.73 -10.80 -14.30
N VAL A 302 0.78 -11.13 -13.01
CA VAL A 302 1.41 -10.30 -11.98
C VAL A 302 2.91 -10.24 -12.19
N VAL A 303 3.39 -9.01 -12.40
CA VAL A 303 4.81 -8.67 -12.46
C VAL A 303 5.13 -7.81 -11.26
N ALA A 304 6.09 -8.25 -10.42
CA ALA A 304 6.56 -7.42 -9.32
C ALA A 304 7.30 -6.19 -9.90
N PRO A 305 7.00 -4.97 -9.44
CA PRO A 305 7.67 -3.77 -9.92
C PRO A 305 9.18 -3.85 -9.59
N PRO A 306 10.04 -3.40 -10.53
CA PRO A 306 11.49 -3.41 -10.31
C PRO A 306 11.87 -2.53 -9.12
N VAL A 307 13.02 -2.83 -8.51
CA VAL A 307 13.58 -1.97 -7.46
C VAL A 307 13.98 -0.62 -8.10
N PRO A 308 13.61 0.53 -7.49
CA PRO A 308 14.01 1.85 -7.97
C PRO A 308 15.54 2.06 -8.01
N ALA A 309 16.00 2.90 -8.94
CA ALA A 309 17.39 2.91 -9.46
C ALA A 309 18.51 3.18 -8.44
N GLN A 310 18.26 3.91 -7.34
CA GLN A 310 19.30 4.20 -6.34
C GLN A 310 19.81 2.95 -5.60
N HIS A 311 19.01 1.87 -5.52
CA HIS A 311 19.40 0.64 -4.83
C HIS A 311 19.89 -0.48 -5.75
N ALA A 312 19.75 -0.35 -7.08
CA ALA A 312 20.33 -1.31 -8.03
C ALA A 312 21.88 -1.35 -7.93
N ASN A 313 22.50 -0.24 -7.52
CA ASN A 313 23.95 -0.10 -7.42
C ASN A 313 24.53 -0.45 -6.03
N HIS A 314 23.71 -0.54 -4.98
CA HIS A 314 24.16 -0.82 -3.61
C HIS A 314 24.08 -2.31 -3.21
N THR A 315 23.48 -3.17 -4.02
CA THR A 315 23.44 -4.62 -3.78
C THR A 315 24.80 -5.34 -3.98
N HIS A 316 25.88 -4.62 -4.28
CA HIS A 316 27.20 -5.21 -4.58
C HIS A 316 28.22 -5.25 -3.43
N THR A 317 27.94 -4.72 -2.24
CA THR A 317 28.92 -4.82 -1.12
C THR A 317 28.26 -5.00 0.25
N HIS A 318 27.83 -6.23 0.56
CA HIS A 318 27.78 -6.65 1.97
C HIS A 318 29.22 -6.89 2.45
N ASN A 319 29.92 -5.83 2.81
CA ASN A 319 31.08 -5.96 3.68
C ASN A 319 30.99 -4.92 4.80
N HIS A 320 30.73 -5.42 6.01
CA HIS A 320 30.68 -4.66 7.25
C HIS A 320 32.01 -3.93 7.46
N LYS A 321 32.00 -2.59 7.36
CA LYS A 321 32.86 -1.74 8.19
C LYS A 321 32.06 -0.55 8.70
N ASN A 322 31.86 -0.54 10.01
CA ASN A 322 31.35 0.57 10.78
C ASN A 322 32.18 1.82 10.45
N ASN A 323 31.53 2.88 9.97
CA ASN A 323 32.07 4.21 10.15
C ASN A 323 30.97 5.10 10.72
N SER A 324 31.15 5.44 11.99
CA SER A 324 30.42 6.48 12.68
C SER A 324 30.80 7.82 12.08
N SER A 325 29.89 8.40 11.31
CA SER A 325 29.89 9.84 11.06
C SER A 325 28.47 10.36 11.32
N SER A 326 28.31 10.97 12.49
CA SER A 326 27.20 11.86 12.82
C SER A 326 27.17 13.01 11.81
N GLY A 327 26.31 12.88 10.80
CA GLY A 327 25.99 13.91 9.84
C GLY A 327 24.49 13.86 9.56
N PHE A 328 23.78 14.90 9.99
CA PHE A 328 22.38 15.12 9.63
C PHE A 328 22.33 15.36 8.11
N SER A 329 22.11 14.32 7.30
CA SER A 329 21.91 14.51 5.87
C SER A 329 20.54 15.14 5.67
N VAL A 330 20.54 16.39 5.24
CA VAL A 330 19.36 17.04 4.66
C VAL A 330 19.08 16.27 3.37
N VAL A 331 18.20 15.27 3.46
CA VAL A 331 17.73 14.50 2.31
C VAL A 331 17.02 15.49 1.39
N SER A 332 17.56 15.72 0.18
CA SER A 332 16.91 16.62 -0.77
C SER A 332 15.57 16.01 -1.23
N PRO A 333 14.53 16.82 -1.49
CA PRO A 333 13.24 16.31 -1.97
C PRO A 333 13.35 15.40 -3.20
N GLU A 334 14.35 15.64 -4.05
CA GLU A 334 14.66 14.84 -5.24
C GLU A 334 15.06 13.40 -4.88
N THR A 335 15.86 13.20 -3.82
CA THR A 335 16.29 11.86 -3.39
C THR A 335 15.18 11.01 -2.78
N GLU A 336 14.14 11.61 -2.16
CA GLU A 336 12.97 10.84 -1.68
C GLU A 336 12.05 10.41 -2.82
N ILE A 337 11.92 11.22 -3.87
CA ILE A 337 11.13 10.88 -5.06
C ILE A 337 11.72 9.66 -5.77
N GLU A 338 13.05 9.58 -5.86
CA GLU A 338 13.77 8.48 -6.51
C GLU A 338 13.61 7.12 -5.80
N LYS A 339 13.13 7.12 -4.55
CA LYS A 339 12.76 5.89 -3.83
C LYS A 339 11.49 5.25 -4.36
N TRP A 340 10.65 5.96 -5.09
CA TRP A 340 9.42 5.39 -5.65
C TRP A 340 9.60 4.96 -7.10
N SER A 341 8.91 3.90 -7.49
CA SER A 341 8.65 3.67 -8.91
C SER A 341 7.91 4.90 -9.47
N PRO A 342 8.35 5.49 -10.59
CA PRO A 342 7.63 6.61 -11.18
C PRO A 342 6.22 6.15 -11.62
N PRO A 343 5.20 7.03 -11.56
CA PRO A 343 3.82 6.65 -11.92
C PRO A 343 3.68 6.01 -13.31
N SER A 344 4.53 6.40 -14.27
CA SER A 344 4.56 5.83 -15.62
C SER A 344 5.05 4.37 -15.68
N LYS A 345 5.73 3.89 -14.63
CA LYS A 345 6.20 2.50 -14.48
C LYS A 345 5.39 1.70 -13.46
N ALA A 346 4.29 2.26 -12.94
CA ALA A 346 3.38 1.52 -12.09
C ALA A 346 2.80 0.33 -12.86
N GLU A 347 2.78 -0.85 -12.24
CA GLU A 347 2.23 -2.05 -12.87
C GLU A 347 0.70 -2.01 -12.78
N LYS A 348 0.03 -2.14 -13.93
CA LYS A 348 -1.43 -2.00 -14.10
C LYS A 348 -2.01 -3.03 -15.06
N ARG A 349 -1.17 -3.87 -15.68
CA ARG A 349 -1.60 -4.78 -16.77
C ARG A 349 -2.09 -6.13 -16.25
N MET A 350 -2.02 -6.36 -14.95
CA MET A 350 -2.53 -7.58 -14.34
C MET A 350 -4.04 -7.70 -14.56
N THR A 351 -4.50 -8.94 -14.76
CA THR A 351 -5.94 -9.20 -14.90
C THR A 351 -6.50 -9.68 -13.58
N THR A 352 -7.50 -8.96 -13.05
CA THR A 352 -8.23 -9.37 -11.85
C THR A 352 -9.45 -10.20 -12.23
N LEU A 353 -9.55 -11.41 -11.69
CA LEU A 353 -10.71 -12.28 -11.81
C LEU A 353 -11.36 -12.47 -10.44
N LEU A 354 -12.68 -12.54 -10.40
CA LEU A 354 -13.44 -13.05 -9.26
C LEU A 354 -14.38 -14.14 -9.77
N ARG A 355 -14.25 -15.36 -9.22
CA ARG A 355 -15.03 -16.53 -9.67
C ARG A 355 -14.84 -16.81 -11.17
N GLY A 356 -13.61 -16.64 -11.65
CA GLY A 356 -13.25 -16.80 -13.06
C GLY A 356 -13.75 -15.70 -14.00
N ARG A 357 -14.45 -14.67 -13.49
CA ARG A 357 -14.94 -13.54 -14.30
C ARG A 357 -14.06 -12.33 -14.11
N LYS A 358 -13.78 -11.62 -15.20
CA LYS A 358 -12.99 -10.39 -15.15
C LYS A 358 -13.69 -9.33 -14.32
N VAL A 359 -12.96 -8.72 -13.39
CA VAL A 359 -13.40 -7.56 -12.64
C VAL A 359 -13.01 -6.31 -13.43
N GLU A 360 -14.00 -5.62 -14.00
CA GLU A 360 -13.79 -4.47 -14.89
C GLU A 360 -14.03 -3.12 -14.21
N ASP A 361 -14.62 -3.12 -13.01
CA ASP A 361 -15.01 -1.93 -12.27
C ASP A 361 -14.02 -1.54 -11.17
N VAL A 362 -12.84 -2.16 -11.13
CA VAL A 362 -11.80 -1.91 -10.13
C VAL A 362 -10.49 -1.57 -10.83
N ASP A 363 -9.98 -0.38 -10.52
CA ASP A 363 -8.63 0.04 -10.90
C ASP A 363 -7.63 -0.52 -9.89
N ILE A 364 -6.67 -1.31 -10.38
CA ILE A 364 -5.60 -1.92 -9.58
C ILE A 364 -4.26 -1.37 -10.04
N GLU A 365 -3.42 -0.97 -9.08
CA GLU A 365 -2.08 -0.46 -9.34
C GLU A 365 -1.09 -1.00 -8.31
N LEU A 366 0.12 -1.33 -8.77
CA LEU A 366 1.23 -1.78 -7.92
C LEU A 366 2.50 -0.98 -8.21
N VAL A 367 3.11 -0.41 -7.17
CA VAL A 367 4.37 0.35 -7.25
C VAL A 367 5.39 -0.16 -6.25
N ALA A 368 6.68 0.01 -6.53
CA ALA A 368 7.73 -0.23 -5.53
C ALA A 368 8.07 1.07 -4.76
N TYR A 369 8.40 0.91 -3.48
CA TYR A 369 9.08 1.91 -2.68
C TYR A 369 10.35 1.30 -2.10
N ASP A 370 11.48 1.95 -2.37
CA ASP A 370 12.80 1.49 -1.95
C ASP A 370 13.08 0.06 -2.48
N ALA A 371 14.08 -0.63 -1.92
CA ALA A 371 14.36 -2.03 -2.22
C ALA A 371 13.27 -2.97 -1.70
N ASP A 372 12.71 -2.67 -0.53
CA ASP A 372 12.01 -3.66 0.28
C ASP A 372 10.49 -3.59 0.23
N PHE A 373 9.89 -2.50 -0.28
CA PHE A 373 8.45 -2.32 -0.21
C PHE A 373 7.78 -2.33 -1.58
N MET A 374 6.57 -2.88 -1.61
CA MET A 374 5.61 -2.68 -2.67
C MET A 374 4.32 -2.14 -2.07
N VAL A 375 3.66 -1.25 -2.81
CA VAL A 375 2.38 -0.67 -2.41
C VAL A 375 1.35 -0.97 -3.49
N ALA A 376 0.33 -1.73 -3.10
CA ALA A 376 -0.81 -2.07 -3.94
C ALA A 376 -1.98 -1.14 -3.62
N THR A 377 -2.72 -0.72 -4.64
CA THR A 377 -3.96 0.04 -4.48
C THR A 377 -5.08 -0.59 -5.30
N ALA A 378 -6.29 -0.54 -4.75
CA ALA A 378 -7.53 -0.99 -5.38
C ALA A 378 -8.60 0.09 -5.21
N MET A 379 -9.20 0.52 -6.32
CA MET A 379 -10.16 1.62 -6.34
C MET A 379 -11.39 1.23 -7.15
N ARG A 380 -12.58 1.41 -6.58
CA ARG A 380 -13.87 1.14 -7.24
C ARG A 380 -14.76 2.37 -7.18
N GLY A 381 -15.51 2.61 -8.26
CA GLY A 381 -16.48 3.72 -8.36
C GLY A 381 -15.85 5.10 -8.61
N VAL A 382 -14.52 5.16 -8.67
CA VAL A 382 -13.75 6.40 -8.83
C VAL A 382 -12.75 6.27 -9.96
N ARG A 383 -12.54 7.35 -10.71
CA ARG A 383 -11.48 7.50 -11.69
C ARG A 383 -10.60 8.67 -11.29
N GLU A 384 -9.30 8.45 -11.27
CA GLU A 384 -8.35 9.52 -11.00
C GLU A 384 -8.36 10.54 -12.15
N ALA A 385 -8.52 11.82 -11.82
CA ALA A 385 -8.53 12.91 -12.79
C ALA A 385 -7.17 13.06 -13.50
N GLU A 386 -7.17 12.89 -14.82
CA GLU A 386 -5.97 13.14 -15.64
C GLU A 386 -5.61 14.65 -15.64
N PRO A 387 -4.32 14.99 -15.80
CA PRO A 387 -3.92 16.38 -15.93
C PRO A 387 -4.49 16.99 -17.22
N ASP A 388 -4.96 18.24 -17.13
CA ASP A 388 -5.34 19.00 -18.32
C ASP A 388 -4.12 19.16 -19.23
N SER A 389 -4.33 19.04 -20.54
CA SER A 389 -3.28 19.17 -21.56
C SER A 389 -2.59 20.55 -21.58
N SER A 390 -3.09 21.51 -20.81
CA SER A 390 -2.52 22.85 -20.60
C SER A 390 -1.66 22.97 -19.34
N SER A 391 -1.61 21.95 -18.48
CA SER A 391 -0.75 21.96 -17.30
C SER A 391 0.72 21.85 -17.71
N THR A 392 1.59 22.63 -17.06
CA THR A 392 3.03 22.55 -17.33
C THR A 392 3.53 21.13 -17.02
N VAL A 393 4.51 20.63 -17.78
CA VAL A 393 5.06 19.26 -17.67
C VAL A 393 5.47 18.91 -16.22
N GLY A 394 5.78 19.92 -15.39
CA GLY A 394 6.07 19.76 -13.94
C GLY A 394 4.86 19.47 -13.04
N GLU A 395 3.68 20.03 -13.30
CA GLU A 395 2.46 19.77 -12.50
C GLU A 395 1.81 18.43 -12.85
N SER A 396 1.79 18.08 -14.14
CA SER A 396 1.29 16.79 -14.63
C SER A 396 2.06 15.60 -14.07
N THR A 397 3.35 15.77 -13.77
CA THR A 397 4.21 14.69 -13.24
C THR A 397 4.15 14.56 -11.73
N SER A 398 3.63 15.54 -10.99
CA SER A 398 3.44 15.50 -9.53
C SER A 398 2.18 14.73 -9.12
N ARG A 399 1.13 14.77 -9.97
CA ARG A 399 -0.10 14.01 -9.75
C ARG A 399 0.21 12.49 -9.80
N ARG A 400 -0.42 11.70 -8.91
CA ARG A 400 -0.16 10.27 -8.65
C ARG A 400 1.10 9.91 -7.87
N ARG A 401 1.94 10.87 -7.46
CA ARG A 401 3.09 10.56 -6.59
C ARG A 401 2.66 10.35 -5.15
N TRP A 402 3.40 9.49 -4.47
CA TRP A 402 3.35 9.35 -3.03
C TRP A 402 4.11 10.49 -2.38
N LEU A 403 3.43 11.25 -1.52
CA LEU A 403 4.00 12.39 -0.82
C LEU A 403 4.36 12.01 0.62
N LYS A 404 5.65 12.12 0.95
CA LYS A 404 6.12 11.94 2.32
C LYS A 404 5.68 13.12 3.17
N LEU A 405 5.12 12.84 4.33
CA LEU A 405 4.83 13.86 5.34
C LEU A 405 5.79 13.71 6.52
N ASP A 406 6.41 14.82 6.90
CA ASP A 406 7.15 14.97 8.14
C ASP A 406 6.19 15.43 9.25
N ILE A 407 6.20 14.73 10.39
CA ILE A 407 5.28 15.00 11.50
C ILE A 407 5.45 16.44 12.03
N GLU A 408 6.68 16.93 12.09
CA GLU A 408 7.00 18.24 12.67
C GLU A 408 6.81 19.38 11.67
N LYS A 409 7.19 19.18 10.40
CA LYS A 409 7.15 20.22 9.37
C LYS A 409 5.78 20.33 8.70
N ASP A 410 5.17 19.19 8.37
CA ASP A 410 3.96 19.16 7.53
C ASP A 410 2.68 18.98 8.35
N VAL A 411 2.71 18.07 9.34
CA VAL A 411 1.51 17.72 10.11
C VAL A 411 1.27 18.69 11.28
N ARG A 412 2.30 19.00 12.08
CA ARG A 412 2.19 19.86 13.26
C ARG A 412 1.51 21.20 13.01
N PRO A 413 1.77 21.95 11.92
CA PRO A 413 1.06 23.19 11.66
C PRO A 413 -0.47 23.00 11.58
N CYS A 414 -0.94 21.89 11.01
CA CYS A 414 -2.37 21.58 10.97
C CYS A 414 -2.89 21.20 12.36
N ALA A 415 -2.16 20.33 13.06
CA ALA A 415 -2.54 19.83 14.39
C ALA A 415 -2.62 20.91 15.46
N GLU A 416 -1.81 21.96 15.36
CA GLU A 416 -1.77 23.09 16.29
C GLU A 416 -2.57 24.31 15.80
N GLY A 417 -3.30 24.19 14.69
CA GLY A 417 -4.08 25.31 14.13
C GLY A 417 -3.25 26.47 13.58
N ARG A 418 -1.96 26.23 13.26
CA ARG A 418 -1.04 27.22 12.68
C ARG A 418 -0.98 27.19 11.14
N CYS A 419 -1.68 26.26 10.51
CA CYS A 419 -1.75 26.14 9.06
C CYS A 419 -2.70 27.17 8.45
N ARG A 420 -2.62 27.34 7.12
CA ARG A 420 -3.55 28.18 6.32
C ARG A 420 -4.61 27.36 5.59
N CYS A 421 -4.88 26.14 6.06
CA CYS A 421 -5.75 25.22 5.34
C CYS A 421 -7.22 25.66 5.32
N LEU A 422 -7.64 26.47 6.31
CA LEU A 422 -9.03 26.86 6.56
C LEU A 422 -9.37 28.31 6.15
N GLY A 423 -8.42 29.06 5.59
CA GLY A 423 -8.56 30.49 5.30
C GLY A 423 -7.54 31.33 6.03
#